data_AF-A0A7W3IZ72-F1
#
_entry.id   AF-A0A7W3IZ72-F1
#
_cell.length_a   1.000
_cell.length_b   1.000
_cell.length_c   1.000
_cell.angle_alpha   90.00
_cell.angle_beta   90.00
_cell.angle_gamma   90.00
#
_symmetry.space_group_name_H-M   'P 1'
#
loop_
_entity.id
_entity.type
_entity.pdbx_description
1 polymer ?
#
loop_
_entity_poly.entity_id
_entity_poly.type
_entity_poly.pdbx_seq_one_letter_code
_entity_poly.pdbx_strand_id
1 'polypeptide(L)'
;MRRTRPVDVARFGLGLAALSRPGLLLHLTKGPTSAVSYSAATRRTVRLLGARYVVQSGGGMILERPWLPEADALVDLVHAASMLGLAALSRNHRRLALLSAGAAVAFAGADLQEQTE
;
A
#
# COMPACT_ATOMS: atom_id res chain seq x y z
N MET A 1 -4.28 2.24 26.88
CA MET A 1 -4.81 1.72 25.61
C MET A 1 -4.99 2.86 24.64
N ARG A 2 -4.04 3.08 23.72
CA ARG A 2 -4.25 4.03 22.61
C ARG A 2 -5.34 3.45 21.71
N ARG A 3 -6.29 4.30 21.28
CA ARG A 3 -7.35 3.90 20.36
C ARG A 3 -6.71 3.38 19.07
N THR A 4 -7.18 2.23 18.59
CA THR A 4 -6.85 1.73 17.26
C THR A 4 -7.25 2.77 16.22
N ARG A 5 -6.29 3.26 15.44
CA ARG A 5 -6.54 4.32 14.46
C ARG A 5 -7.24 3.71 13.24
N PRO A 6 -8.28 4.37 12.68
CA PRO A 6 -8.96 3.88 11.48
C PRO A 6 -8.01 3.61 10.31
N VAL A 7 -6.97 4.43 10.15
CA VAL A 7 -5.94 4.26 9.11
C VAL A 7 -5.18 2.94 9.27
N ASP A 8 -4.87 2.51 10.50
CA ASP A 8 -4.18 1.25 10.77
C ASP A 8 -5.05 0.05 10.41
N VAL A 9 -6.34 0.11 10.72
CA VAL A 9 -7.31 -0.95 10.36
C VAL A 9 -7.44 -1.07 8.84
N ALA A 10 -7.57 0.06 8.14
CA ALA A 10 -7.67 0.09 6.68
C ALA A 10 -6.40 -0.46 6.02
N ARG A 11 -5.22 -0.02 6.48
CA ARG A 11 -3.91 -0.48 6.03
C ARG A 11 -3.73 -1.98 6.29
N PHE A 12 -4.11 -2.46 7.47
CA PHE A 12 -4.03 -3.89 7.82
C PHE A 12 -4.94 -4.74 6.92
N GLY A 13 -6.19 -4.32 6.72
CA GLY A 13 -7.15 -5.02 5.86
C GLY A 13 -6.70 -5.09 4.41
N LEU A 14 -6.23 -3.97 3.85
CA LEU A 14 -5.66 -3.94 2.50
C LEU A 14 -4.40 -4.81 2.41
N GLY A 15 -3.55 -4.76 3.42
CA GLY A 15 -2.33 -5.56 3.52
C GLY A 15 -2.62 -7.06 3.48
N LEU A 16 -3.58 -7.52 4.28
CA LEU A 16 -4.03 -8.91 4.31
C LEU A 16 -4.62 -9.35 2.96
N ALA A 17 -5.43 -8.51 2.32
CA ALA A 17 -6.00 -8.80 1.01
C ALA A 17 -4.90 -8.96 -0.06
N ALA A 18 -3.93 -8.05 -0.07
CA ALA A 18 -2.78 -8.10 -0.98
C ALA A 18 -1.88 -9.33 -0.74
N LEU A 19 -1.65 -9.68 0.53
CA LEU A 19 -0.80 -10.79 0.93
C LEU A 19 -1.42 -12.16 0.60
N SER A 20 -2.70 -12.34 0.95
CA SER A 20 -3.41 -13.61 0.77
C SER A 20 -3.91 -13.81 -0.66
N ARG A 21 -4.47 -12.77 -1.27
CA ARG A 21 -5.17 -12.84 -2.57
C ARG A 21 -4.71 -11.72 -3.51
N PRO A 22 -3.42 -11.69 -3.92
CA PRO A 22 -2.88 -10.65 -4.79
C PRO A 22 -3.62 -10.55 -6.14
N GLY A 23 -4.24 -11.65 -6.60
CA GLY A 23 -5.02 -11.69 -7.84
C GLY A 23 -6.28 -10.80 -7.82
N LEU A 24 -6.87 -10.52 -6.65
CA LEU A 24 -8.03 -9.62 -6.54
C LEU A 24 -7.62 -8.18 -6.85
N LEU A 25 -6.53 -7.71 -6.26
CA LEU A 25 -6.02 -6.36 -6.51
C LEU A 25 -5.52 -6.21 -7.94
N LEU A 26 -4.83 -7.22 -8.46
CA LEU A 26 -4.38 -7.23 -9.85
C LEU A 26 -5.56 -7.17 -10.84
N HIS A 27 -6.71 -7.78 -10.52
CA HIS A 27 -7.92 -7.68 -11.36
C HIS A 27 -8.45 -6.25 -11.47
N LEU A 28 -8.38 -5.46 -10.39
CA LEU A 28 -8.78 -4.04 -10.41
C LEU A 28 -7.92 -3.22 -11.38
N THR A 29 -6.70 -3.69 -11.66
CA THR A 29 -5.77 -3.00 -12.54
C THR A 29 -5.88 -3.41 -14.01
N LYS A 30 -6.68 -4.45 -14.34
CA LYS A 30 -6.94 -4.86 -15.73
C LYS A 30 -7.68 -3.75 -16.49
N GLY A 31 -7.19 -3.44 -17.68
CA GLY A 31 -7.90 -2.57 -18.62
C GLY A 31 -9.00 -3.33 -19.38
N PRO A 32 -9.99 -2.63 -19.98
CA PRO A 32 -11.09 -3.24 -20.73
C PRO A 32 -10.65 -4.15 -21.88
N THR A 33 -9.43 -3.98 -22.38
CA THR A 33 -8.88 -4.65 -23.57
C THR A 33 -7.66 -5.52 -23.30
N SER A 34 -7.32 -5.79 -22.04
CA SER A 34 -6.04 -6.39 -21.68
C SER A 34 -6.15 -7.87 -21.29
N ALA A 35 -5.79 -8.78 -22.19
CA ALA A 35 -5.48 -10.19 -21.88
C ALA A 35 -4.11 -10.33 -21.17
N VAL A 36 -3.80 -9.41 -20.25
CA VAL A 36 -2.51 -9.37 -19.55
C VAL A 36 -2.50 -10.42 -18.45
N SER A 37 -1.71 -11.46 -18.64
CA SER A 37 -1.36 -12.41 -17.60
C SER A 37 -0.22 -11.83 -16.76
N TYR A 38 -0.49 -11.53 -15.49
CA TYR A 38 0.55 -11.05 -14.58
C TYR A 38 1.59 -12.16 -14.32
N SER A 39 2.86 -11.78 -14.34
CA SER A 39 3.96 -12.69 -14.02
C SER A 39 3.92 -13.11 -12.54
N ALA A 40 4.62 -14.21 -12.23
CA ALA A 40 4.84 -14.61 -10.83
C ALA A 40 5.57 -13.52 -10.03
N ALA A 41 6.46 -12.75 -10.68
CA ALA A 41 7.16 -11.64 -10.06
C ALA A 41 6.20 -10.52 -9.64
N THR A 42 5.25 -10.12 -10.49
CA THR A 42 4.26 -9.09 -10.14
C THR A 42 3.38 -9.52 -8.95
N ARG A 43 2.96 -10.80 -8.94
CA ARG A 43 2.22 -11.36 -7.79
C ARG A 43 3.06 -11.32 -6.50
N ARG A 44 4.35 -11.62 -6.58
CA ARG A 44 5.27 -11.54 -5.44
C ARG A 44 5.42 -10.12 -4.93
N THR A 45 5.53 -9.12 -5.82
CA THR A 45 5.60 -7.71 -5.44
C THR A 45 4.33 -7.25 -4.70
N VAL A 46 3.14 -7.62 -5.18
CA VAL A 46 1.87 -7.31 -4.49
C VAL A 46 1.80 -7.96 -3.11
N ARG A 47 2.28 -9.21 -2.97
CA ARG A 47 2.36 -9.88 -1.66
C ARG A 47 3.33 -9.19 -0.71
N LEU A 48 4.49 -8.77 -1.20
CA LEU A 48 5.48 -8.04 -0.40
C LEU A 48 4.93 -6.68 0.07
N LEU A 49 4.21 -5.97 -0.80
CA LEU A 49 3.49 -4.76 -0.42
C LEU A 49 2.44 -5.04 0.66
N GLY A 50 1.68 -6.14 0.51
CA GLY A 50 0.73 -6.58 1.51
C GLY A 50 1.37 -6.88 2.86
N ALA A 51 2.49 -7.59 2.86
CA ALA A 51 3.28 -7.88 4.06
C ALA A 51 3.75 -6.58 4.74
N ARG A 52 4.23 -5.59 3.96
CA ARG A 52 4.64 -4.28 4.49
C ARG A 52 3.50 -3.59 5.23
N TYR A 53 2.31 -3.52 4.62
CA TYR A 53 1.15 -2.91 5.26
C TYR A 53 0.73 -3.64 6.53
N VAL A 54 0.73 -4.98 6.53
CA VAL A 54 0.43 -5.79 7.73
C VAL A 54 1.45 -5.55 8.84
N VAL A 55 2.74 -5.41 8.51
CA VAL A 55 3.79 -5.14 9.51
C VAL A 55 3.68 -3.72 10.06
N GLN A 56 3.48 -2.71 9.22
CA GLN A 56 3.32 -1.31 9.68
C GLN A 56 2.12 -1.17 10.61
N SER A 57 0.94 -1.63 10.17
CA SER A 57 -0.29 -1.55 10.97
C SER A 57 -0.32 -2.51 12.17
N GLY A 58 0.18 -3.74 11.99
CA GLY A 58 0.29 -4.72 13.08
C GLY A 58 1.28 -4.29 14.17
N GLY A 59 2.34 -3.59 13.80
CA GLY A 59 3.29 -2.98 14.74
C GLY A 59 2.63 -1.93 15.64
N GLY A 60 1.77 -1.08 15.05
CA GLY A 60 0.97 -0.10 15.80
C GLY A 60 -0.13 -0.73 16.66
N MET A 61 -0.76 -1.81 16.18
CA MET A 61 -1.89 -2.46 16.87
C MET A 61 -1.50 -3.45 17.98
N ILE A 62 -0.44 -4.24 17.79
CA ILE A 62 -0.12 -5.40 18.66
C ILE A 62 1.05 -5.09 19.59
N LEU A 63 2.07 -4.41 19.10
CA LEU A 63 3.34 -4.26 19.82
C LEU A 63 3.40 -3.02 20.70
N GLU A 64 2.35 -2.16 20.70
CA GLU A 64 2.33 -0.81 21.30
C GLU A 64 3.63 -0.03 21.00
N ARG A 65 4.33 -0.39 19.92
CA ARG A 65 5.63 0.19 19.61
C ARG A 65 5.38 1.59 19.06
N PRO A 66 6.11 2.60 19.52
CA PRO A 66 5.99 3.96 19.02
C PRO A 66 6.63 4.03 17.63
N TRP A 67 5.97 3.46 16.62
CA TRP A 67 6.20 3.91 15.26
C TRP A 67 5.67 5.33 15.18
N LEU A 68 6.55 6.27 14.88
CA LEU A 68 6.18 7.67 14.65
C LEU A 68 5.30 7.68 13.39
N PRO A 69 4.07 8.23 13.44
CA PRO A 69 3.23 8.34 12.25
C PRO A 69 3.94 9.09 11.11
N GLU A 70 4.88 9.98 11.44
CA GLU A 70 5.80 10.61 10.48
C GLU A 70 6.68 9.62 9.71
N ALA A 71 7.19 8.59 10.38
CA ALA A 71 8.02 7.57 9.75
C ALA A 71 7.20 6.74 8.76
N ASP A 72 5.98 6.34 9.13
CA ASP A 72 5.09 5.61 8.24
C ASP A 72 4.68 6.46 7.03
N ALA A 73 4.34 7.73 7.26
CA ALA A 73 4.07 8.70 6.20
C ALA A 73 5.27 8.88 5.26
N LEU A 74 6.49 8.97 5.79
CA LEU A 74 7.71 9.08 4.98
C LEU A 74 7.92 7.85 4.09
N VAL A 75 7.76 6.65 4.62
CA VAL A 75 7.91 5.41 3.84
C VAL A 75 6.82 5.33 2.76
N ASP A 76 5.59 5.75 3.08
CA ASP A 76 4.50 5.82 2.11
C ASP A 76 4.77 6.86 1.00
N LEU A 77 5.32 8.04 1.32
CA LEU A 77 5.70 9.04 0.33
C LEU A 77 6.85 8.58 -0.58
N VAL A 78 7.89 7.96 -0.02
CA VAL A 78 9.01 7.39 -0.81
C VAL A 78 8.51 6.29 -1.75
N HIS A 79 7.60 5.45 -1.26
CA HIS A 79 6.96 4.42 -2.09
C HIS A 79 6.12 5.05 -3.21
N ALA A 80 5.33 6.08 -2.90
CA ALA A 80 4.55 6.79 -3.91
C ALA A 80 5.44 7.40 -5.00
N ALA A 81 6.51 8.09 -4.63
CA ALA A 81 7.47 8.67 -5.58
C ALA A 81 8.11 7.60 -6.49
N SER A 82 8.50 6.46 -5.90
CA SER A 82 9.05 5.33 -6.65
C SER A 82 8.04 4.75 -7.65
N MET A 83 6.77 4.64 -7.26
CA MET A 83 5.70 4.17 -8.14
C MET A 83 5.37 5.17 -9.25
N LEU A 84 5.45 6.47 -9.01
CA LEU A 84 5.31 7.50 -10.06
C LEU A 84 6.44 7.37 -11.10
N GLY A 85 7.68 7.13 -10.65
CA GLY A 85 8.80 6.82 -11.55
C GLY A 85 8.53 5.57 -12.40
N LEU A 86 8.06 4.49 -11.77
CA LEU A 86 7.67 3.27 -12.50
C LEU A 86 6.54 3.53 -13.51
N ALA A 87 5.56 4.36 -13.15
CA ALA A 87 4.44 4.72 -14.00
C ALA A 87 4.89 5.52 -15.25
N ALA A 88 5.90 6.38 -15.09
CA ALA A 88 6.50 7.14 -16.18
C ALA A 88 7.32 6.24 -17.12
N LEU A 89 8.06 5.27 -16.57
CA LEU A 89 8.97 4.40 -17.32
C LEU A 89 8.29 3.18 -17.97
N SER A 90 7.18 2.69 -17.42
CA SER A 90 6.55 1.44 -17.88
C SER A 90 5.06 1.60 -18.15
N ARG A 91 4.68 1.73 -19.42
CA ARG A 91 3.25 1.76 -19.83
C ARG A 91 2.49 0.52 -19.39
N ASN A 92 3.12 -0.65 -19.42
CA ASN A 92 2.51 -1.93 -19.02
C ASN A 92 2.14 -1.98 -17.53
N HIS A 93 2.88 -1.28 -16.67
CA HIS A 93 2.63 -1.25 -15.23
C HIS A 93 2.02 0.06 -14.75
N ARG A 94 1.77 1.02 -15.64
CA ARG A 94 1.34 2.39 -15.29
C ARG A 94 0.12 2.41 -14.39
N ARG A 95 -0.92 1.63 -14.73
CA ARG A 95 -2.18 1.60 -13.96
C ARG A 95 -1.98 1.07 -12.54
N LEU A 96 -1.23 -0.03 -12.42
CA LEU A 96 -0.89 -0.63 -11.13
C LEU A 96 -0.03 0.32 -10.28
N ALA A 97 0.98 0.93 -10.90
CA ALA A 97 1.88 1.87 -10.25
C ALA A 97 1.13 3.12 -9.75
N LEU A 98 0.25 3.72 -10.58
CA LEU A 98 -0.56 4.87 -10.17
C LEU A 98 -1.53 4.55 -9.03
N LEU A 99 -2.19 3.38 -9.08
CA LEU A 99 -3.07 2.95 -7.98
C LEU A 99 -2.29 2.72 -6.69
N SER A 100 -1.11 2.12 -6.77
CA SER A 100 -0.24 1.95 -5.61
C SER A 100 0.28 3.28 -5.06
N ALA A 101 0.62 4.23 -5.93
CA ALA A 101 1.03 5.57 -5.53
C ALA A 101 -0.12 6.31 -4.82
N GLY A 102 -1.33 6.26 -5.40
CA GLY A 102 -2.52 6.89 -4.82
C GLY A 102 -2.87 6.33 -3.43
N ALA A 103 -2.81 5.00 -3.26
CA ALA A 103 -3.03 4.39 -1.95
C ALA A 103 -1.98 4.85 -0.92
N ALA A 104 -0.71 4.90 -1.30
CA ALA A 104 0.35 5.34 -0.40
C ALA A 104 0.22 6.83 -0.02
N VAL A 105 -0.12 7.71 -0.97
CA VAL A 105 -0.40 9.13 -0.67
C VAL A 105 -1.59 9.28 0.28
N ALA A 106 -2.66 8.51 0.07
CA ALA A 106 -3.84 8.54 0.95
C ALA A 106 -3.49 8.13 2.38
N PHE A 107 -2.68 7.07 2.55
CA PHE A 107 -2.21 6.64 3.86
C PHE A 107 -1.29 7.66 4.53
N ALA A 108 -0.32 8.22 3.80
CA ALA A 108 0.56 9.26 4.33
C ALA A 108 -0.24 10.51 4.76
N GLY A 109 -1.23 10.92 3.96
CA GLY A 109 -2.12 12.04 4.30
C GLY A 109 -2.93 11.80 5.57
N ALA A 110 -3.50 10.60 5.72
CA ALA A 110 -4.22 10.22 6.93
C ALA A 110 -3.32 10.16 8.17
N ASP A 111 -2.09 9.63 8.03
CA ASP A 111 -1.12 9.61 9.13
C ASP A 111 -0.69 11.00 9.57
N LEU A 112 -0.63 11.98 8.67
CA LEU A 112 -0.30 13.38 8.98
C LEU A 112 -1.50 14.14 9.58
N GLN A 113 -2.73 13.90 9.10
CA GLN A 113 -3.92 14.56 9.66
C GLN A 113 -4.18 14.15 11.11
N GLU A 114 -4.12 12.87 11.42
CA GLU A 114 -4.35 12.36 12.78
C GLU A 114 -3.22 12.76 13.78
N GLN A 115 -2.13 13.39 13.32
CA GLN A 115 -1.14 14.03 14.19
C GLN A 115 -1.50 15.48 14.55
N THR A 116 -2.32 16.14 13.73
CA THR A 116 -2.74 17.52 13.93
C THR A 116 -4.03 17.66 14.75
N GLU A 117 -4.74 16.55 14.98
CA GLU A 117 -5.91 16.44 15.86
C GLU A 117 -5.53 16.06 17.31
#